data_AF-A0A7H1DW24-F1
#
_entry.id   AF-A0A7H1DW24-F1
#
_cell.length_a   1.000
_cell.length_b   1.000
_cell.length_c   1.000
_cell.angle_alpha   90.00
_cell.angle_beta   90.00
_cell.angle_gamma   90.00
#
_symmetry.space_group_name_H-M   'P 1'
#
loop_
_entity.id
_entity.type
_entity.pdbx_description
1 polymer ?
#
loop_
_entity_poly.entity_id
_entity_poly.type
_entity_poly.pdbx_seq_one_letter_code
_entity_poly.pdbx_strand_id
1 'polypeptide(L)'
;MKKVLAGLFLTASFALASAQTISFDKTTHDYGTVKNGSDGHRMFVVKNTGDKPLIISKVQASCGCTTPEWSQDPIMPGKTAQIKVGYNTTIVGPFTKIIEVYSNDPVNSRSVINIKGNVEGAAAAATTATAIETKAEAKPMDASSRKLSKKAQAL
;
A
#
# COMPACT_ATOMS: atom_id res chain seq x y z
N MET A 1 -8.52 59.28 37.52
CA MET A 1 -9.49 58.22 37.87
C MET A 1 -9.48 57.20 36.73
N LYS A 2 -8.87 56.02 36.96
CA LYS A 2 -8.51 55.05 35.92
C LYS A 2 -9.69 54.09 35.68
N LYS A 3 -10.13 53.98 34.43
CA LYS A 3 -11.23 53.10 34.01
C LYS A 3 -10.73 51.66 33.97
N VAL A 4 -11.44 50.77 34.68
CA VAL A 4 -11.31 49.31 34.56
C VAL A 4 -12.33 48.85 33.53
N LEU A 5 -11.86 48.38 32.37
CA LEU A 5 -12.67 47.55 31.48
C LEU A 5 -12.25 46.09 31.66
N ALA A 6 -13.22 45.30 32.09
CA ALA A 6 -13.14 43.87 32.33
C ALA A 6 -12.82 43.12 31.04
N GLY A 7 -11.75 42.32 31.06
CA GLY A 7 -11.44 41.35 30.02
C GLY A 7 -12.33 40.12 30.18
N LEU A 8 -13.27 39.94 29.25
CA LEU A 8 -14.08 38.72 29.14
C LEU A 8 -13.19 37.58 28.60
N PHE A 9 -12.62 36.78 29.50
CA PHE A 9 -11.95 35.54 29.14
C PHE A 9 -13.00 34.52 28.71
N LEU A 10 -13.18 34.35 27.39
CA LEU A 10 -14.02 33.33 26.79
C LEU A 10 -13.30 31.97 26.92
N THR A 11 -13.53 31.23 28.00
CA THR A 11 -13.02 29.86 28.13
C THR A 11 -13.81 28.96 27.18
N ALA A 12 -13.27 28.73 25.98
CA ALA A 12 -13.79 27.73 25.07
C ALA A 12 -13.65 26.34 25.70
N SER A 13 -14.74 25.81 26.24
CA SER A 13 -14.81 24.43 26.71
C SER A 13 -14.83 23.52 25.47
N PHE A 14 -13.67 22.99 25.10
CA PHE A 14 -13.57 21.92 24.12
C PHE A 14 -14.13 20.65 24.77
N ALA A 15 -15.40 20.35 24.51
CA ALA A 15 -16.00 19.09 24.92
C ALA A 15 -15.33 17.95 24.13
N LEU A 16 -14.48 17.17 24.81
CA LEU A 16 -14.02 15.88 24.31
C LEU A 16 -15.24 14.96 24.25
N ALA A 17 -15.83 14.81 23.07
CA ALA A 17 -16.91 13.88 22.85
C ALA A 17 -16.40 12.44 23.09
N SER A 18 -16.93 11.78 24.12
CA SER A 18 -16.68 10.38 24.46
C SER A 18 -17.34 9.49 23.41
N ALA A 19 -16.53 8.77 22.62
CA ALA A 19 -16.99 7.86 21.58
C ALA A 19 -15.89 6.84 21.23
N GLN A 20 -16.31 5.75 20.60
CA GLN A 20 -15.44 4.84 19.87
C GLN A 20 -14.84 5.54 18.65
N THR A 21 -13.59 5.23 18.33
CA THR A 21 -12.92 5.81 17.16
C THR A 21 -12.08 4.74 16.48
N ILE A 22 -12.35 4.51 15.20
CA ILE A 22 -11.59 3.56 14.40
C ILE A 22 -10.32 4.21 13.84
N SER A 23 -9.19 3.50 13.93
CA SER A 23 -7.93 3.88 13.33
C SER A 23 -7.27 2.66 12.69
N PHE A 24 -6.49 2.88 11.63
CA PHE A 24 -5.77 1.85 10.92
C PHE A 24 -4.28 2.18 10.90
N ASP A 25 -3.42 1.18 11.12
CA ASP A 25 -1.97 1.37 10.99
C ASP A 25 -1.57 1.69 9.55
N LYS A 26 -2.30 1.13 8.59
CA LYS A 26 -2.19 1.40 7.16
C LYS A 26 -3.54 1.23 6.50
N THR A 27 -3.85 2.06 5.51
CA THR A 27 -5.06 1.93 4.70
C THR A 27 -4.77 1.44 3.30
N THR A 28 -3.50 1.31 2.90
CA THR A 28 -3.11 0.82 1.58
C THR A 28 -2.04 -0.25 1.71
N HIS A 29 -2.19 -1.34 0.95
CA HIS A 29 -1.14 -2.32 0.76
C HIS A 29 -0.84 -2.49 -0.73
N ASP A 30 0.44 -2.39 -1.08
CA ASP A 30 0.95 -2.70 -2.40
C ASP A 30 1.65 -4.06 -2.37
N TYR A 31 1.15 -5.00 -3.16
CA TYR A 31 1.76 -6.32 -3.33
C TYR A 31 3.01 -6.25 -4.21
N GLY A 32 3.22 -5.14 -4.93
CA GLY A 32 4.17 -5.05 -6.01
C GLY A 32 3.79 -6.03 -7.11
N THR A 33 4.78 -6.76 -7.60
CA THR A 33 4.57 -7.83 -8.57
C THR A 33 4.61 -9.20 -7.90
N VAL A 34 3.58 -10.01 -8.12
CA VAL A 34 3.44 -11.35 -7.53
C VAL A 34 3.23 -12.39 -8.62
N LYS A 35 3.66 -13.63 -8.35
CA LYS A 35 3.47 -14.75 -9.30
C LYS A 35 2.01 -15.20 -9.31
N ASN A 36 1.56 -15.70 -10.46
CA ASN A 36 0.29 -16.40 -10.57
C ASN A 36 0.18 -17.53 -9.53
N GLY A 37 -0.93 -17.57 -8.80
CA GLY A 37 -1.19 -18.59 -7.77
C GLY A 37 -0.42 -18.44 -6.45
N SER A 38 0.29 -17.33 -6.24
CA SER A 38 0.96 -17.03 -4.97
C SER A 38 -0.01 -16.62 -3.84
N ASP A 39 0.48 -16.54 -2.61
CA ASP A 39 -0.35 -16.12 -1.47
C ASP A 39 -0.77 -14.64 -1.55
N GLY A 40 -2.08 -14.44 -1.76
CA GLY A 40 -2.73 -13.14 -1.84
C GLY A 40 -3.26 -12.61 -0.51
N HIS A 41 -2.96 -13.21 0.66
CA HIS A 41 -3.49 -12.74 1.94
C HIS A 41 -2.65 -11.66 2.60
N ARG A 42 -3.29 -10.62 3.15
CA ARG A 42 -2.65 -9.54 3.90
C ARG A 42 -3.46 -9.13 5.11
N MET A 43 -2.75 -8.69 6.15
CA MET A 43 -3.36 -8.22 7.40
C MET A 43 -3.36 -6.68 7.44
N PHE A 44 -4.51 -6.14 7.83
CA PHE A 44 -4.71 -4.74 8.21
C PHE A 44 -5.04 -4.70 9.70
N VAL A 45 -4.25 -3.95 10.47
CA VAL A 45 -4.48 -3.76 11.90
C VAL A 45 -5.44 -2.61 12.08
N VAL A 46 -6.51 -2.87 12.84
CA VAL A 46 -7.48 -1.88 13.31
C VAL A 46 -7.23 -1.63 14.78
N LYS A 47 -7.26 -0.37 15.20
CA LYS A 47 -7.18 0.06 16.59
C LYS A 47 -8.41 0.87 16.97
N ASN A 48 -8.91 0.62 18.18
CA ASN A 48 -9.86 1.53 18.80
C ASN A 48 -9.10 2.62 19.57
N THR A 49 -9.10 3.85 19.06
CA THR A 49 -8.46 5.01 19.70
C THR A 49 -9.43 5.84 20.53
N GLY A 50 -10.70 5.44 20.56
CA GLY A 50 -11.74 6.05 21.38
C GLY A 50 -11.81 5.44 22.78
N ASP A 51 -12.87 5.80 23.52
CA ASP A 51 -13.08 5.42 24.92
C ASP A 51 -14.32 4.53 25.15
N LYS A 52 -15.04 4.17 24.07
CA LYS A 52 -16.12 3.16 24.06
C LYS A 52 -15.74 1.96 23.18
N PRO A 53 -16.35 0.77 23.36
CA PRO A 53 -16.11 -0.38 22.49
C PRO A 53 -16.43 -0.10 21.02
N LEU A 54 -15.50 -0.46 20.14
CA LEU A 54 -15.64 -0.34 18.68
C LEU A 54 -16.06 -1.70 18.09
N ILE A 55 -17.06 -1.70 17.22
CA ILE A 55 -17.58 -2.90 16.56
C ILE A 55 -17.47 -2.71 15.05
N ILE A 56 -16.91 -3.71 14.37
CA ILE A 56 -16.88 -3.78 12.90
C ILE A 56 -18.05 -4.65 12.44
N SER A 57 -19.10 -3.99 11.94
CA SER A 57 -20.34 -4.68 11.56
C SER A 57 -20.25 -5.38 10.22
N LYS A 58 -19.43 -4.84 9.30
CA LYS A 58 -19.31 -5.36 7.93
C LYS A 58 -17.98 -4.99 7.32
N VAL A 59 -17.36 -5.92 6.62
CA VAL A 59 -16.24 -5.66 5.70
C VAL A 59 -16.62 -6.14 4.31
N GLN A 60 -16.63 -5.23 3.33
CA GLN A 60 -17.12 -5.52 1.98
C GLN A 60 -16.04 -5.19 0.94
N ALA A 61 -15.67 -6.18 0.13
CA ALA A 61 -14.84 -5.96 -1.05
C ALA A 61 -15.69 -5.51 -2.26
N SER A 62 -15.08 -4.75 -3.17
CA SER A 62 -15.75 -4.29 -4.40
C SER A 62 -15.98 -5.37 -5.46
N CYS A 63 -15.24 -6.49 -5.42
CA CYS A 63 -15.37 -7.63 -6.33
C CYS A 63 -15.34 -8.95 -5.52
N GLY A 64 -15.91 -10.02 -6.09
CA GLY A 64 -15.76 -11.38 -5.55
C GLY A 64 -14.34 -11.96 -5.65
N CYS A 65 -13.39 -11.19 -6.21
CA CYS A 65 -11.98 -11.53 -6.30
C CYS A 65 -11.17 -11.20 -5.03
N THR A 66 -11.84 -10.68 -4.00
CA THR A 66 -11.22 -10.31 -2.72
C THR A 66 -12.09 -10.76 -1.57
N THR A 67 -11.51 -11.49 -0.63
CA THR A 67 -12.23 -12.10 0.50
C THR A 67 -11.73 -11.51 1.82
N PRO A 68 -12.55 -10.71 2.53
CA PRO A 68 -12.21 -10.25 3.87
C PRO A 68 -12.62 -11.26 4.96
N GLU A 69 -11.79 -11.39 5.98
CA GLU A 69 -12.05 -12.13 7.22
C GLU A 69 -11.72 -11.20 8.41
N TRP A 70 -12.62 -11.11 9.41
CA TRP A 70 -12.43 -10.27 10.60
C TRP A 70 -13.21 -10.85 11.79
N SER A 71 -12.86 -10.45 13.02
CA SER A 71 -13.68 -10.77 14.20
C SER A 71 -14.82 -9.76 14.36
N GLN A 72 -16.00 -10.25 14.72
CA GLN A 72 -17.17 -9.43 15.09
C GLN A 72 -17.16 -9.03 16.58
N ASP A 73 -16.17 -9.49 17.35
CA ASP A 73 -16.03 -9.14 18.75
C ASP A 73 -15.76 -7.63 18.93
N PRO A 74 -16.28 -7.02 20.01
CA PRO A 74 -15.96 -5.64 20.32
C PRO A 74 -14.47 -5.42 20.57
N ILE A 75 -13.90 -4.43 19.90
CA ILE A 75 -12.53 -3.94 20.11
C ILE A 75 -12.57 -2.93 21.25
N MET A 76 -12.11 -3.33 22.43
CA MET A 76 -12.09 -2.47 23.62
C MET A 76 -11.17 -1.25 23.43
N PRO A 77 -11.39 -0.14 24.17
CA PRO A 77 -10.54 1.05 24.12
C PRO A 77 -9.05 0.74 24.21
N GLY A 78 -8.27 1.31 23.29
CA GLY A 78 -6.82 1.12 23.18
C GLY A 78 -6.38 -0.24 22.63
N LYS A 79 -7.30 -1.18 22.40
CA LYS A 79 -7.00 -2.50 21.84
C LYS A 79 -7.03 -2.51 20.32
N THR A 80 -6.48 -3.58 19.75
CA THR A 80 -6.38 -3.80 18.32
C THR A 80 -7.05 -5.10 17.90
N ALA A 81 -7.46 -5.16 16.65
CA ALA A 81 -7.90 -6.37 15.95
C ALA A 81 -7.31 -6.40 14.53
N GLN A 82 -7.51 -7.50 13.83
CA GLN A 82 -6.99 -7.69 12.47
C GLN A 82 -8.13 -7.94 11.49
N ILE A 83 -8.01 -7.34 10.30
CA ILE A 83 -8.79 -7.68 9.11
C ILE A 83 -7.84 -8.35 8.13
N LYS A 84 -8.08 -9.62 7.84
CA LYS A 84 -7.37 -10.37 6.81
C LYS A 84 -8.07 -10.17 5.49
N VAL A 85 -7.31 -9.84 4.44
CA VAL A 85 -7.82 -9.60 3.09
C VAL A 85 -7.06 -10.51 2.14
N GLY A 86 -7.76 -11.43 1.47
CA GLY A 86 -7.19 -12.29 0.43
C GLY A 86 -7.56 -11.82 -0.97
N TYR A 87 -6.59 -11.61 -1.86
CA TYR A 87 -6.81 -11.40 -3.29
C TYR A 87 -6.59 -12.69 -4.09
N ASN A 88 -7.45 -12.95 -5.08
CA ASN A 88 -7.29 -14.08 -5.99
C ASN A 88 -6.15 -13.84 -7.00
N THR A 89 -4.95 -14.34 -6.70
CA THR A 89 -3.73 -14.22 -7.53
C THR A 89 -3.72 -15.13 -8.76
N THR A 90 -4.82 -15.84 -9.07
CA THR A 90 -4.96 -16.55 -10.36
C THR A 90 -5.34 -15.59 -11.50
N ILE A 91 -5.84 -14.39 -11.17
CA ILE A 91 -6.20 -13.35 -12.13
C ILE A 91 -4.94 -12.55 -12.49
N VAL A 92 -4.38 -12.83 -13.66
CA VAL A 92 -3.18 -12.16 -14.21
C VAL A 92 -3.46 -10.70 -14.57
N GLY A 93 -2.48 -9.83 -14.33
CA GLY A 93 -2.51 -8.41 -14.68
C GLY A 93 -2.52 -7.46 -13.47
N PRO A 94 -2.53 -6.15 -13.73
CA PRO A 94 -2.58 -5.14 -12.68
C PRO A 94 -3.94 -5.12 -11.99
N PHE A 95 -3.94 -4.86 -10.69
CA PHE A 95 -5.15 -4.74 -9.90
C PHE A 95 -5.06 -3.60 -8.89
N THR A 96 -6.19 -2.96 -8.66
CA THR A 96 -6.45 -2.05 -7.53
C THR A 96 -7.85 -2.38 -7.02
N LYS A 97 -7.98 -2.73 -5.74
CA LYS A 97 -9.25 -3.08 -5.10
C LYS A 97 -9.48 -2.27 -3.85
N ILE A 98 -10.74 -1.96 -3.63
CA ILE A 98 -11.26 -1.18 -2.51
C ILE A 98 -12.01 -2.15 -1.61
N ILE A 99 -11.74 -2.06 -0.31
CA ILE A 99 -12.44 -2.80 0.73
C ILE A 99 -12.98 -1.77 1.73
N GLU A 100 -14.30 -1.83 1.94
CA GLU A 100 -15.03 -0.92 2.81
C GLU A 100 -15.26 -1.57 4.16
N VAL A 101 -14.90 -0.87 5.23
CA VAL A 101 -15.02 -1.32 6.62
C VAL A 101 -16.08 -0.44 7.29
N TYR A 102 -17.17 -1.06 7.70
CA TYR A 102 -18.25 -0.39 8.41
C TYR A 102 -18.13 -0.63 9.91
N SER A 103 -18.26 0.45 10.68
CA SER A 103 -18.15 0.40 12.13
C SER A 103 -19.20 1.27 12.80
N ASN A 104 -19.31 1.14 14.12
CA ASN A 104 -20.13 2.03 14.93
C ASN A 104 -19.45 3.38 15.23
N ASP A 105 -18.26 3.71 14.71
CA ASP A 105 -17.65 5.04 14.86
C ASP A 105 -18.63 6.13 14.35
N PRO A 106 -19.03 7.12 15.19
CA PRO A 106 -20.00 8.14 14.80
C PRO A 106 -19.46 9.13 13.76
N VAL A 107 -18.14 9.27 13.64
CA VAL A 107 -17.48 10.16 12.68
C VAL A 107 -17.06 9.38 11.43
N ASN A 108 -16.48 8.18 11.62
CA ASN A 108 -15.93 7.34 10.55
C ASN A 108 -16.66 6.00 10.42
N SER A 109 -18.00 6.06 10.33
CA SER A 109 -18.86 4.88 10.23
C SER A 109 -18.56 3.99 9.01
N ARG A 110 -17.94 4.56 7.97
CA ARG A 110 -17.39 3.87 6.80
C ARG A 110 -15.94 4.30 6.57
N SER A 111 -15.03 3.35 6.75
CA SER A 111 -13.61 3.48 6.42
C SER A 111 -13.26 2.69 5.17
N VAL A 112 -12.18 3.06 4.49
CA VAL A 112 -11.75 2.42 3.25
C VAL A 112 -10.30 1.97 3.37
N ILE A 113 -10.04 0.71 3.01
CA ILE A 113 -8.70 0.19 2.78
C ILE A 113 -8.53 -0.26 1.33
N ASN A 114 -7.32 -0.19 0.82
CA ASN A 114 -6.98 -0.44 -0.57
C ASN A 114 -5.90 -1.51 -0.68
N ILE A 115 -6.02 -2.34 -1.70
CA ILE A 115 -4.95 -3.22 -2.14
C ILE A 115 -4.63 -2.97 -3.60
N LYS A 116 -3.35 -3.04 -3.97
CA LYS A 116 -2.92 -2.90 -5.35
C LYS A 116 -1.72 -3.78 -5.66
N GLY A 117 -1.48 -4.06 -6.93
CA GLY A 117 -0.31 -4.79 -7.40
C GLY A 117 -0.46 -5.26 -8.84
N ASN A 118 0.39 -6.19 -9.24
CA ASN A 118 0.35 -6.84 -10.53
C ASN A 118 0.61 -8.34 -10.38
N VAL A 119 -0.23 -9.17 -10.97
CA VAL A 119 0.00 -10.61 -11.04
C VAL A 119 0.70 -10.92 -12.36
N GLU A 120 1.92 -11.42 -12.30
CA GLU A 120 2.65 -11.89 -13.49
C GLU A 120 2.06 -13.21 -14.00
N GLY A 121 1.82 -13.25 -15.31
CA GLY A 121 1.58 -14.51 -16.01
C GLY A 121 2.88 -15.28 -16.19
N ALA A 122 2.78 -16.60 -16.40
CA ALA A 122 3.94 -17.49 -16.57
C ALA A 122 4.92 -17.07 -17.69
N ALA A 123 4.51 -16.21 -18.63
CA ALA A 123 5.34 -15.70 -19.71
C ALA A 123 6.19 -14.46 -19.35
N ALA A 124 5.90 -13.73 -18.27
CA ALA A 124 6.57 -12.46 -17.94
C ALA A 124 7.85 -12.63 -17.11
N ALA A 125 8.00 -13.74 -16.39
CA ALA A 125 9.16 -14.01 -15.52
C ALA A 125 10.47 -14.32 -16.29
N ALA A 126 10.41 -14.50 -17.62
CA ALA A 126 11.57 -14.84 -18.45
C ALA A 126 12.27 -13.64 -19.09
N THR A 127 11.66 -12.44 -19.08
CA THR A 127 12.14 -11.31 -19.91
C THR A 127 12.96 -10.29 -19.14
N THR A 128 12.87 -10.25 -17.80
CA THR A 128 13.53 -9.21 -16.98
C THR A 128 14.92 -9.62 -16.47
N ALA A 129 15.35 -10.86 -16.67
CA ALA A 129 16.68 -11.34 -16.25
C ALA A 129 17.77 -11.16 -17.32
N THR A 130 17.44 -10.85 -18.58
CA THR A 130 18.40 -10.90 -19.70
C THR A 130 18.81 -9.53 -20.24
N ALA A 131 18.39 -8.41 -19.64
CA ALA A 131 18.60 -7.07 -20.20
C ALA A 131 19.67 -6.22 -19.49
N ILE A 132 20.47 -6.79 -18.59
CA ILE A 132 21.49 -6.05 -17.82
C ILE A 132 22.91 -6.53 -18.14
N GLU A 133 23.24 -6.80 -19.41
CA GLU A 133 24.64 -7.04 -19.79
C GLU A 133 24.88 -6.88 -21.30
N THR A 134 24.69 -5.68 -21.85
CA THR A 134 25.47 -5.15 -23.00
C THR A 134 24.90 -3.82 -23.45
N LYS A 135 25.50 -2.71 -23.00
CA LYS A 135 25.77 -1.52 -23.83
C LYS A 135 26.64 -0.52 -23.06
N ALA A 136 27.92 -0.83 -22.92
CA ALA A 136 28.94 0.17 -22.67
C ALA A 136 29.81 0.29 -23.93
N GLU A 137 30.03 1.55 -24.31
CA GLU A 137 31.11 2.06 -25.17
C GLU A 137 30.96 1.98 -26.70
N ALA A 138 30.56 3.11 -27.29
CA ALA A 138 31.01 3.53 -28.61
C ALA A 138 31.29 5.04 -28.58
N LYS A 139 32.58 5.41 -28.66
CA LYS A 139 33.03 6.75 -29.06
C LYS A 139 34.05 6.57 -30.19
N PRO A 140 33.82 7.09 -31.41
CA PRO A 140 34.81 7.07 -32.48
C PRO A 140 35.66 8.35 -32.45
N MET A 141 36.91 8.26 -32.93
CA MET A 141 37.89 9.29 -33.33
C MET A 141 39.28 8.65 -33.04
N ASP A 142 40.23 8.49 -33.95
CA ASP A 142 40.70 9.39 -35.00
C ASP A 142 41.53 8.61 -36.03
N ALA A 143 41.60 9.15 -37.24
CA ALA A 143 42.46 8.71 -38.32
C ALA A 143 43.93 9.09 -38.05
N SER A 144 44.84 8.13 -38.14
CA SER A 144 46.22 8.47 -38.54
C SER A 144 46.96 7.28 -39.12
N SER A 145 47.21 7.41 -40.42
CA SER A 145 48.18 6.65 -41.18
C SER A 145 49.59 6.81 -40.60
N ARG A 146 50.33 5.70 -40.50
CA ARG A 146 51.80 5.69 -40.68
C ARG A 146 52.36 4.26 -40.76
N LYS A 147 52.86 3.97 -41.97
CA LYS A 147 54.13 3.31 -42.33
C LYS A 147 54.44 1.86 -41.89
N LEU A 148 54.61 1.05 -42.95
CA LEU A 148 55.77 0.20 -43.27
C LEU A 148 56.30 -0.78 -42.20
N SER A 149 56.37 -2.07 -42.59
CA SER A 149 57.63 -2.71 -43.01
C SER A 149 57.55 -4.24 -43.04
N LYS A 150 57.93 -4.82 -44.19
CA LYS A 150 58.65 -6.11 -44.39
C LYS A 150 57.90 -7.41 -44.03
N LYS A 151 58.07 -8.55 -44.71
CA LYS A 151 58.81 -9.01 -45.89
C LYS A 151 58.58 -10.54 -45.96
N ALA A 152 58.55 -11.11 -47.17
CA ALA A 152 58.93 -12.51 -47.50
C ALA A 152 58.02 -13.65 -46.98
N GLN A 153 57.87 -14.81 -47.63
CA GLN A 153 58.42 -15.41 -48.87
C GLN A 153 57.71 -16.76 -49.08
N ALA A 154 57.63 -17.21 -50.35
CA ALA A 154 57.69 -18.60 -50.85
C ALA A 154 56.61 -19.59 -50.35
N LEU A 155 55.89 -20.35 -51.17
CA LEU A 155 56.23 -21.08 -52.40
C LEU A 155 55.06 -21.08 -53.38
#